data_AF-A0A6P0X265-F1
#
_entry.id   AF-A0A6P0X265-F1
#
_cell.length_a   1.000
_cell.length_b   1.000
_cell.length_c   1.000
_cell.angle_alpha   90.00
_cell.angle_beta   90.00
_cell.angle_gamma   90.00
#
_symmetry.space_group_name_H-M   'P 1'
#
loop_
_entity.id
_entity.type
_entity.pdbx_description
1 polymer ?
#
loop_
_entity_poly.entity_id
_entity_poly.type
_entity_poly.pdbx_seq_one_letter_code
_entity_poly.pdbx_strand_id
1 'polypeptide(L)'
;MQNIQLSCGSFQSEFLAVQIGDLSFTRISINQSVQTCGLKPQGYLAFALIWATKEGNFYSHGQPLCPQTDFYGFDWQRETGLVSPQEGVMSNLFIPVKTFEAYANDLQRHDLDDRFFT
;
A
#
# COMPACT_ATOMS: atom_id res chain seq x y z
N MET A 1 -1.25 -45.12 -3.77
CA MET A 1 -1.65 -43.70 -3.76
C MET A 1 -0.37 -42.88 -3.81
N GLN A 2 -0.08 -42.20 -4.92
CA GLN A 2 1.09 -41.32 -5.03
C GLN A 2 0.71 -39.95 -4.50
N ASN A 3 1.41 -39.47 -3.45
CA ASN A 3 1.30 -38.09 -3.00
C ASN A 3 2.03 -37.21 -4.02
N ILE A 4 1.28 -36.40 -4.76
CA ILE A 4 1.86 -35.36 -5.62
C ILE A 4 2.18 -34.17 -4.71
N GLN A 5 3.46 -33.82 -4.61
CA GLN A 5 3.89 -32.60 -3.94
C GLN A 5 3.54 -31.42 -4.84
N LEU A 6 2.61 -30.58 -4.39
CA LEU A 6 2.29 -29.32 -5.06
C LEU A 6 3.40 -28.30 -4.74
N SER A 7 3.79 -27.51 -5.75
CA SER A 7 4.70 -26.37 -5.59
C SER A 7 3.98 -25.09 -5.97
N CYS A 8 4.15 -24.01 -5.22
CA CYS A 8 3.54 -22.71 -5.49
C CYS A 8 4.15 -21.97 -6.71
N GLY A 9 5.09 -22.59 -7.43
CA GLY A 9 5.85 -21.94 -8.49
C GLY A 9 6.81 -20.87 -7.97
N SER A 10 7.45 -20.13 -8.88
CA SER A 10 8.35 -19.04 -8.54
C SER A 10 7.58 -17.77 -8.19
N PHE A 11 8.10 -17.00 -7.23
CA PHE A 11 7.61 -15.65 -6.97
C PHE A 11 7.99 -14.75 -8.14
N GLN A 12 7.00 -14.05 -8.68
CA GLN A 12 7.16 -13.06 -9.75
C GLN A 12 6.46 -11.78 -9.33
N SER A 13 7.13 -10.66 -9.59
CA SER A 13 6.62 -9.34 -9.29
C SER A 13 7.00 -8.38 -10.41
N GLU A 14 6.08 -7.48 -10.74
CA GLU A 14 6.41 -6.29 -11.52
C GLU A 14 6.43 -5.08 -10.59
N PHE A 15 7.47 -4.27 -10.74
CA PHE A 15 7.64 -3.03 -9.98
C PHE A 15 7.87 -1.89 -10.97
N LEU A 16 6.98 -0.90 -10.94
CA LEU A 16 7.14 0.36 -11.64
C LEU A 16 7.28 1.46 -10.61
N ALA A 17 8.25 2.36 -10.80
CA ALA A 17 8.37 3.56 -10.00
C ALA A 17 8.48 4.79 -10.90
N VAL A 18 7.82 5.87 -10.48
CA VAL A 18 7.95 7.18 -11.10
C VAL A 18 8.07 8.23 -10.02
N GLN A 19 8.92 9.22 -10.25
CA GLN A 19 9.08 10.38 -9.38
C GLN A 19 8.67 11.63 -10.15
N ILE A 20 7.82 12.45 -9.53
CA ILE A 20 7.33 13.71 -10.09
C ILE A 20 7.59 14.78 -9.03
N GLY A 21 8.69 15.53 -9.19
CA GLY A 21 9.19 16.43 -8.16
C GLY A 21 9.50 15.66 -6.87
N ASP A 22 8.86 16.08 -5.78
CA ASP A 22 9.00 15.47 -4.45
C ASP A 22 8.11 14.24 -4.25
N LEU A 23 7.17 13.97 -5.18
CA LEU A 23 6.24 12.85 -5.07
C LEU A 23 6.84 11.60 -5.70
N SER A 24 6.79 10.48 -4.99
CA SER A 24 7.18 9.18 -5.53
C SER A 24 5.99 8.24 -5.59
N PHE A 25 5.79 7.62 -6.74
CA PHE A 25 4.73 6.65 -6.96
C PHE A 25 5.35 5.30 -7.28
N THR A 26 4.77 4.24 -6.75
CA THR A 26 5.08 2.87 -7.20
C THR A 26 3.82 2.15 -7.60
N ARG A 27 3.93 1.23 -8.56
CA ARG A 27 2.93 0.21 -8.85
C ARG A 27 3.61 -1.14 -8.67
N ILE A 28 2.97 -2.01 -7.90
CA ILE A 28 3.45 -3.36 -7.62
C ILE A 28 2.36 -4.33 -8.06
N SER A 29 2.74 -5.37 -8.79
CA SER A 29 1.88 -6.53 -9.05
C SER A 29 2.61 -7.82 -8.71
N ILE A 30 1.96 -8.73 -8.01
CA ILE A 30 2.57 -9.97 -7.50
C ILE A 30 1.75 -11.18 -7.92
N ASN A 31 2.41 -12.27 -8.31
CA ASN A 31 1.74 -13.49 -8.76
C ASN A 31 1.33 -14.45 -7.63
N GLN A 32 1.66 -14.12 -6.38
CA GLN A 32 1.40 -14.93 -5.19
C GLN A 32 0.92 -14.02 -4.06
N SER A 33 0.18 -14.59 -3.10
CA SER A 33 -0.23 -13.86 -1.90
C SER A 33 1.00 -13.49 -1.07
N VAL A 34 1.07 -12.24 -0.63
CA VAL A 34 2.19 -11.71 0.16
C VAL A 34 1.67 -11.02 1.41
N GLN A 35 2.36 -11.25 2.52
CA GLN A 35 2.25 -10.43 3.72
C GLN A 35 3.44 -9.46 3.77
N THR A 36 3.14 -8.17 3.84
CA THR A 36 4.13 -7.10 4.00
C THR A 36 4.03 -6.54 5.41
N CYS A 37 5.14 -6.53 6.13
CA CYS A 37 5.26 -5.97 7.46
C CYS A 37 6.55 -5.16 7.63
N GLY A 38 6.55 -4.20 8.56
CA GLY A 38 7.74 -3.44 8.92
C GLY A 38 7.52 -1.93 9.02
N LEU A 39 8.57 -1.21 9.39
CA LEU A 39 8.50 0.24 9.61
C LEU A 39 8.18 0.99 8.32
N LYS A 40 7.38 2.05 8.43
CA LYS A 40 7.17 2.98 7.32
C LYS A 40 8.41 3.88 7.13
N PRO A 41 8.64 4.37 5.90
CA PRO A 41 9.76 5.27 5.62
C PRO A 41 9.67 6.54 6.47
N GLN A 42 10.72 6.86 7.23
CA GLN A 42 10.76 8.09 8.03
C GLN A 42 10.79 9.33 7.14
N GLY A 43 10.08 10.38 7.55
CA GLY A 43 10.03 11.66 6.83
C GLY A 43 9.10 11.68 5.62
N TYR A 44 8.39 10.58 5.35
CA TYR A 44 7.38 10.48 4.31
C TYR A 44 6.03 10.04 4.88
N LEU A 45 4.98 10.65 4.37
CA LEU A 45 3.64 10.10 4.40
C LEU A 45 3.54 9.07 3.27
N ALA A 46 3.20 7.83 3.59
CA ALA A 46 3.16 6.73 2.64
C ALA A 46 1.80 6.05 2.69
N PHE A 47 1.06 6.06 1.60
CA PHE A 47 -0.21 5.36 1.51
C PHE A 47 -0.36 4.65 0.19
N ALA A 48 -1.32 3.74 0.12
CA ALA A 48 -1.55 2.97 -1.08
C ALA A 48 -3.01 2.82 -1.41
N LEU A 49 -3.27 2.87 -2.72
CA LEU A 49 -4.52 2.49 -3.33
C LEU A 49 -4.39 1.04 -3.81
N ILE A 50 -5.35 0.24 -3.40
CA ILE A 50 -5.43 -1.15 -3.81
C ILE A 50 -6.28 -1.26 -5.06
N TRP A 51 -5.83 -2.00 -6.06
CA TRP A 51 -6.59 -2.25 -7.27
C TRP A 51 -7.33 -3.58 -7.17
N ALA A 52 -8.49 -3.64 -7.82
CA ALA A 52 -9.32 -4.84 -7.85
C ALA A 52 -8.53 -6.02 -8.42
N THR A 53 -8.61 -7.16 -7.74
CA THR A 53 -8.08 -8.44 -8.20
C THR A 53 -9.21 -9.28 -8.77
N LYS A 54 -8.87 -10.28 -9.58
CA LYS A 54 -9.85 -11.25 -10.07
C LYS A 54 -10.49 -12.03 -8.91
N GLU A 55 -9.69 -12.37 -7.90
CA GLU A 55 -10.11 -13.14 -6.73
C GLU A 55 -9.32 -12.73 -5.47
N GLY A 56 -9.90 -12.93 -4.29
CA GLY A 56 -9.27 -12.69 -2.99
C GLY A 56 -9.51 -11.32 -2.36
N ASN A 57 -9.15 -11.20 -1.08
CA ASN A 57 -9.35 -10.00 -0.29
C ASN A 57 -8.00 -9.45 0.19
N PHE A 58 -7.88 -8.13 0.21
CA PHE A 58 -6.79 -7.45 0.88
C PHE A 58 -7.15 -7.22 2.35
N TYR A 59 -6.15 -7.26 3.21
CA TYR A 59 -6.32 -6.93 4.62
C TYR A 59 -5.21 -6.00 5.08
N SER A 60 -5.54 -4.98 5.85
CA SER A 60 -4.56 -4.24 6.65
C SER A 60 -4.86 -4.36 8.12
N HIS A 61 -3.86 -4.76 8.90
CA HIS A 61 -3.99 -5.03 10.33
C HIS A 61 -5.22 -5.88 10.71
N GLY A 62 -5.50 -6.90 9.91
CA GLY A 62 -6.63 -7.81 10.11
C GLY A 62 -8.00 -7.27 9.67
N GLN A 63 -8.08 -6.02 9.19
CA GLN A 63 -9.30 -5.44 8.64
C GLN A 63 -9.32 -5.58 7.12
N PRO A 64 -10.44 -6.01 6.52
CA PRO A 64 -10.57 -6.09 5.07
C PRO A 64 -10.48 -4.70 4.45
N LEU A 65 -9.90 -4.61 3.24
CA LEU A 65 -9.85 -3.39 2.46
C LEU A 65 -10.70 -3.55 1.20
N CYS A 66 -11.48 -2.52 0.87
CA CYS A 66 -12.24 -2.43 -0.36
C CYS A 66 -11.35 -1.91 -1.51
N PRO A 67 -11.10 -2.71 -2.55
CA PRO A 67 -10.30 -2.26 -3.69
C PRO A 67 -10.93 -1.05 -4.38
N GLN A 68 -10.08 -0.18 -4.92
CA GLN A 68 -10.40 1.07 -5.64
C GLN A 68 -11.04 2.19 -4.79
N THR A 69 -11.55 1.89 -3.60
CA THR A 69 -12.13 2.90 -2.70
C THR A 69 -11.26 3.20 -1.50
N ASP A 70 -10.60 2.19 -0.93
CA ASP A 70 -9.89 2.36 0.32
C ASP A 70 -8.44 2.75 0.07
N PHE A 71 -8.00 3.78 0.80
CA PHE A 71 -6.58 4.08 0.99
C PHE A 71 -6.14 3.45 2.30
N TYR A 72 -4.99 2.77 2.30
CA TYR A 72 -4.37 2.30 3.54
C TYR A 72 -2.98 2.93 3.72
N GLY A 73 -2.53 2.99 4.97
CA GLY A 73 -1.14 3.32 5.27
C GLY A 73 -0.87 4.78 5.63
N PHE A 74 -1.86 5.68 5.55
CA PHE A 74 -1.67 7.09 5.89
C PHE A 74 -1.06 7.33 7.30
N ASP A 75 -1.33 6.45 8.27
CA ASP A 75 -0.72 6.52 9.59
C ASP A 75 0.79 6.26 9.60
N TRP A 76 1.59 7.33 9.55
CA TRP A 76 3.05 7.25 9.52
C TRP A 76 3.67 6.72 10.83
N GLN A 77 2.94 6.68 11.95
CA GLN A 77 3.43 6.14 13.22
C GLN A 77 3.25 4.63 13.30
N ARG A 78 2.24 4.10 12.64
CA ARG A 78 1.96 2.66 12.59
C ARG A 78 2.81 1.96 11.55
N GLU A 79 3.30 0.78 11.91
CA GLU A 79 3.99 -0.09 10.97
C GLU A 79 3.12 -0.44 9.75
N THR A 80 3.78 -0.79 8.65
CA THR A 80 3.10 -1.44 7.53
C THR A 80 2.60 -2.80 8.00
N GLY A 81 1.33 -3.08 7.72
CA GLY A 81 0.75 -4.41 7.88
C GLY A 81 -0.29 -4.63 6.79
N LEU A 82 0.09 -5.33 5.73
CA LEU A 82 -0.77 -5.64 4.58
C LEU A 82 -0.68 -7.13 4.25
N VAL A 83 -1.84 -7.75 4.00
CA VAL A 83 -1.96 -9.04 3.32
C VAL A 83 -2.62 -8.78 1.97
N SER A 84 -1.98 -9.28 0.93
CA SER A 84 -2.43 -9.18 -0.46
C SER A 84 -2.76 -10.57 -0.99
N PRO A 85 -3.82 -10.70 -1.81
CA PRO A 85 -4.13 -11.96 -2.47
C PRO A 85 -3.19 -12.20 -3.67
N GLN A 86 -3.33 -13.39 -4.25
CA GLN A 86 -2.71 -13.72 -5.53
C GLN A 86 -3.16 -12.74 -6.61
N GLU A 87 -2.26 -12.41 -7.54
CA GLU A 87 -2.49 -11.42 -8.60
C GLU A 87 -2.81 -10.02 -8.04
N GLY A 88 -2.40 -9.75 -6.79
CA GLY A 88 -2.56 -8.47 -6.12
C GLY A 88 -1.87 -7.34 -6.88
N VAL A 89 -2.60 -6.24 -7.13
CA VAL A 89 -2.06 -5.02 -7.71
C VAL A 89 -2.29 -3.86 -6.74
N MET A 90 -1.25 -3.10 -6.46
CA MET A 90 -1.31 -1.92 -5.59
C MET A 90 -0.50 -0.78 -6.17
N SER A 91 -0.93 0.44 -5.88
CA SER A 91 -0.15 1.64 -6.13
C SER A 91 0.14 2.36 -4.82
N ASN A 92 1.41 2.65 -4.56
CA ASN A 92 1.83 3.41 -3.38
C ASN A 92 2.19 4.83 -3.80
N LEU A 93 1.90 5.79 -2.93
CA LEU A 93 2.36 7.17 -3.00
C LEU A 93 3.15 7.49 -1.75
N PHE A 94 4.32 8.09 -1.94
CA PHE A 94 5.19 8.61 -0.90
C PHE A 94 5.32 10.13 -1.09
N ILE A 95 4.97 10.87 -0.05
CA ILE A 95 5.01 12.34 -0.03
C ILE A 95 5.90 12.75 1.14
N PRO A 96 6.94 13.58 0.95
CA PRO A 96 7.67 14.13 2.08
C PRO A 96 6.72 14.85 3.03
N VAL A 97 6.84 14.60 4.33
CA VAL A 97 5.92 15.16 5.33
C VAL A 97 5.85 16.68 5.24
N LYS A 98 7.01 17.34 5.07
CA LYS A 98 7.07 18.81 4.90
C LYS A 98 6.27 19.30 3.69
N THR A 99 6.32 18.56 2.59
CA THR A 99 5.57 18.88 1.37
C THR A 99 4.07 18.73 1.65
N PHE A 100 3.66 17.63 2.28
CA PHE A 100 2.27 17.42 2.66
C PHE A 100 1.76 18.52 3.61
N GLU A 101 2.49 18.82 4.68
CA GLU A 101 2.15 19.85 5.66
C GLU A 101 2.03 21.24 5.01
N ALA A 102 2.96 21.61 4.12
CA ALA A 102 2.89 22.88 3.40
C ALA A 102 1.60 23.00 2.60
N TYR A 103 1.25 21.97 1.81
CA TYR A 103 0.00 21.98 1.04
C TYR A 103 -1.26 21.91 1.92
N ALA A 104 -1.23 21.15 3.01
CA ALA A 104 -2.34 21.09 3.97
C ALA A 104 -2.60 22.46 4.60
N ASN A 105 -1.54 23.20 4.94
CA ASN A 105 -1.62 24.57 5.46
C ASN A 105 -2.17 25.54 4.41
N ASP A 106 -1.63 25.51 3.18
CA ASP A 106 -2.05 26.39 2.09
C ASP A 106 -3.52 26.19 1.71
N LEU A 107 -3.99 24.94 1.74
CA LEU A 107 -5.37 24.57 1.48
C LEU A 107 -6.29 24.73 2.71
N GLN A 108 -5.74 25.06 3.89
CA GLN A 108 -6.45 25.11 5.17
C GLN A 108 -7.17 23.79 5.50
N ARG A 109 -6.54 22.65 5.19
CA ARG A 109 -7.08 21.30 5.33
C ARG A 109 -6.34 20.50 6.40
N HIS A 110 -6.26 21.06 7.60
CA HIS A 110 -5.70 20.38 8.78
C HIS A 110 -6.50 19.14 9.19
N ASP A 111 -7.76 19.06 8.75
CA ASP A 111 -8.64 17.90 8.95
C ASP A 111 -8.26 16.68 8.07
N LEU A 112 -7.32 16.84 7.13
CA LEU A 112 -6.71 15.73 6.38
C LEU A 112 -5.62 15.02 7.17
N ASP A 113 -5.06 15.63 8.22
CA ASP A 113 -4.22 14.88 9.15
C ASP A 113 -5.12 13.94 9.96
N ASP A 114 -6.03 14.49 10.76
CA ASP A 114 -6.78 13.71 11.76
C ASP A 114 -7.63 12.57 11.19
N ARG A 115 -8.27 12.77 10.01
CA ARG A 115 -9.18 11.76 9.42
C ARG A 115 -8.48 10.59 8.75
N PHE A 116 -7.18 10.72 8.49
CA PHE A 116 -6.41 9.68 7.81
C PHE A 116 -5.57 8.84 8.80
N PHE A 117 -5.51 9.27 10.07
CA PHE A 117 -4.87 8.57 11.18
C PHE A 117 -5.80 7.67 12.01
N THR A 118 -7.12 7.78 11.84
CA THR A 118 -8.15 6.93 12.49
C THR A 118 -8.53 5.74 11.63
#